data_AF-A0A2D4NRJ8-F1
#
_entry.id   AF-A0A2D4NRJ8-F1
#
_cell.length_a   1.000
_cell.length_b   1.000
_cell.length_c   1.000
_cell.angle_alpha   90.00
_cell.angle_beta   90.00
_cell.angle_gamma   90.00
#
_symmetry.space_group_name_H-M   'P 1'
#
loop_
_entity.id
_entity.type
_entity.pdbx_description
1 polymer ?
#
loop_
_entity_poly.entity_id
_entity_poly.type
_entity_poly.pdbx_seq_one_letter_code
_entity_poly.pdbx_strand_id
1 'polypeptide(L)'
;MNSSEEITESQESVKERHFEELTQYFGINDRFKPLESKETTQKSGLEISIDKCVAEGNIAQAEELSDRLATRELGVKIAKAVACRNFVKAKQDVEVTQEARKKKKLAWGFEAKKRWETKSNMGYM
;
A
#
# COMPACT_ATOMS: atom_id res chain seq x y z
N MET A 1 -15.20 38.01 -2.62
CA MET A 1 -15.06 37.04 -1.52
C MET A 1 -14.82 35.65 -2.14
N ASN A 2 -13.77 35.51 -2.96
CA ASN A 2 -13.66 34.38 -3.92
C ASN A 2 -12.48 33.44 -3.60
N SER A 3 -11.69 33.71 -2.56
CA SER A 3 -10.50 32.88 -2.26
C SER A 3 -10.83 31.51 -1.69
N SER A 4 -12.00 31.31 -1.07
CA SER A 4 -12.31 30.04 -0.42
C SER A 4 -12.73 28.95 -1.41
N GLU A 5 -13.35 29.31 -2.54
CA GLU A 5 -13.84 28.37 -3.57
C GLU A 5 -12.70 27.83 -4.45
N GLU A 6 -11.72 28.67 -4.81
CA GLU A 6 -10.54 28.23 -5.58
C GLU A 6 -9.64 27.26 -4.80
N ILE A 7 -9.59 27.40 -3.46
CA ILE A 7 -8.81 26.50 -2.59
C ILE A 7 -9.51 25.14 -2.48
N THR A 8 -10.85 25.10 -2.47
CA THR A 8 -11.61 23.84 -2.40
C THR A 8 -11.50 23.02 -3.69
N GLU A 9 -11.61 23.65 -4.87
CA GLU A 9 -11.42 22.95 -6.16
C GLU A 9 -10.01 22.39 -6.31
N SER A 10 -9.00 23.16 -5.88
CA SER A 10 -7.61 22.71 -5.88
C SER A 10 -7.41 21.48 -4.98
N GLN A 11 -8.07 21.43 -3.83
CA GLN A 11 -7.97 20.28 -2.91
C GLN A 11 -8.74 19.05 -3.40
N GLU A 12 -9.86 19.22 -4.09
CA GLU A 12 -10.61 18.11 -4.69
C GLU A 12 -9.79 17.44 -5.79
N SER A 13 -9.18 18.22 -6.69
CA SER A 13 -8.32 17.68 -7.75
C SER A 13 -7.12 16.88 -7.21
N VAL A 14 -6.57 17.26 -6.05
CA VAL A 14 -5.48 16.53 -5.39
C VAL A 14 -5.98 15.24 -4.75
N LYS A 15 -7.16 15.25 -4.13
CA LYS A 15 -7.78 14.05 -3.54
C LYS A 15 -8.12 13.03 -4.62
N GLU A 16 -8.62 13.47 -5.77
CA GLU A 16 -8.92 12.62 -6.94
C GLU A 16 -7.67 11.90 -7.43
N ARG A 17 -6.57 12.63 -7.64
CA ARG A 17 -5.28 12.03 -8.05
C ARG A 17 -4.78 11.01 -7.02
N HIS A 18 -4.88 11.32 -5.73
CA HIS A 18 -4.50 10.36 -4.68
C HIS A 18 -5.41 9.13 -4.65
N PHE A 19 -6.69 9.29 -4.95
CA PHE A 19 -7.62 8.19 -5.04
C PHE A 19 -7.31 7.31 -6.26
N GLU A 20 -7.07 7.90 -7.43
CA GLU A 20 -6.62 7.22 -8.65
C GLU A 20 -5.34 6.40 -8.41
N GLU A 21 -4.33 7.00 -7.76
CA GLU A 21 -3.11 6.29 -7.34
C GLU A 21 -3.41 5.07 -6.46
N LEU A 22 -4.39 5.17 -5.55
CA LEU A 22 -4.75 4.08 -4.64
C LEU A 22 -5.51 2.95 -5.33
N THR A 23 -6.28 3.23 -6.38
CA THR A 23 -7.02 2.19 -7.12
C THR A 23 -6.10 1.13 -7.70
N GLN A 24 -4.85 1.48 -8.06
CA GLN A 24 -3.83 0.54 -8.52
C GLN A 24 -3.55 -0.57 -7.48
N TYR A 25 -3.68 -0.26 -6.19
CA TYR A 25 -3.40 -1.19 -5.09
C TYR A 25 -4.61 -2.03 -4.67
N PHE A 26 -5.79 -1.81 -5.27
CA PHE A 26 -6.97 -2.60 -4.96
C PHE A 26 -6.81 -4.04 -5.48
N GLY A 27 -7.15 -5.02 -4.65
CA GLY A 27 -7.17 -6.43 -5.04
C GLY A 27 -5.82 -7.09 -5.36
N ILE A 28 -4.68 -6.37 -5.31
CA ILE A 28 -3.35 -6.94 -5.60
C ILE A 28 -3.08 -8.21 -4.79
N ASN A 29 -3.51 -8.21 -3.53
CA ASN A 29 -3.27 -9.29 -2.57
C ASN A 29 -4.36 -10.37 -2.58
N ASP A 30 -5.45 -10.21 -3.33
CA ASP A 30 -6.54 -11.21 -3.34
C ASP A 30 -6.09 -12.55 -3.92
N ARG A 31 -5.06 -12.54 -4.79
CA ARG A 31 -4.39 -13.75 -5.29
C ARG A 31 -3.70 -14.60 -4.21
N PHE A 32 -3.36 -14.01 -3.07
CA PHE A 32 -2.73 -14.72 -1.95
C PHE A 32 -3.75 -15.25 -0.94
N LYS A 33 -5.02 -14.88 -1.08
CA LYS A 33 -6.07 -15.52 -0.29
C LYS A 33 -6.22 -16.95 -0.79
N PRO A 34 -6.30 -17.94 0.11
CA PRO A 34 -6.68 -19.28 -0.31
C PRO A 34 -7.99 -19.17 -1.09
N LEU A 35 -8.09 -19.87 -2.22
CA LEU A 35 -9.37 -20.10 -2.88
C LEU A 35 -10.30 -20.59 -1.77
N GLU A 36 -11.32 -19.80 -1.46
CA GLU A 36 -12.17 -20.01 -0.30
C GLU A 36 -12.53 -21.49 -0.27
N SER A 37 -12.02 -22.21 0.75
CA SER A 37 -12.53 -23.54 1.03
C SER A 37 -14.03 -23.36 1.20
N LYS A 38 -14.83 -24.35 0.84
CA LYS A 38 -16.32 -24.27 0.87
C LYS A 38 -16.91 -23.99 2.28
N GLU A 39 -16.08 -23.63 3.26
CA GLU A 39 -16.48 -23.09 4.53
C GLU A 39 -17.18 -21.75 4.29
N THR A 40 -18.48 -21.75 4.56
CA THR A 40 -19.31 -20.56 4.55
C THR A 40 -18.68 -19.55 5.51
N THR A 41 -18.04 -18.51 4.96
CA THR A 41 -17.58 -17.37 5.75
C THR A 41 -18.74 -16.89 6.61
N GLN A 42 -18.51 -16.77 7.91
CA GLN A 42 -19.55 -16.32 8.83
C GLN A 42 -20.06 -14.96 8.38
N LYS A 43 -21.37 -14.85 8.18
CA LYS A 43 -22.01 -13.60 7.76
C LYS A 43 -21.71 -12.49 8.75
N SER A 44 -21.48 -11.28 8.22
CA SER A 44 -21.32 -10.08 9.04
C SER A 44 -22.61 -9.74 9.79
N GLY A 45 -22.49 -9.05 10.93
CA GLY A 45 -23.67 -8.60 11.68
C GLY A 45 -24.62 -7.73 10.84
N LEU A 46 -24.08 -6.91 9.93
CA LEU A 46 -24.87 -6.10 8.99
C LEU A 46 -25.59 -6.96 7.94
N GLU A 47 -24.93 -7.97 7.40
CA GLU A 47 -25.55 -8.91 6.45
C GLU A 47 -26.71 -9.66 7.10
N ILE A 48 -26.54 -10.10 8.35
CA ILE A 48 -27.60 -10.73 9.13
C ILE A 48 -28.78 -9.78 9.35
N SER A 49 -28.53 -8.50 9.62
CA SER A 49 -29.62 -7.52 9.76
C SER A 49 -30.31 -7.21 8.43
N ILE A 50 -29.57 -7.17 7.32
CA ILE A 50 -30.15 -7.00 5.98
C ILE A 50 -31.08 -8.17 5.67
N ASP A 51 -30.64 -9.41 5.89
CA ASP A 51 -31.46 -10.61 5.69
C ASP A 51 -32.76 -10.57 6.51
N LYS A 52 -32.68 -10.09 7.77
CA LYS A 52 -33.86 -9.91 8.64
C LYS A 52 -34.83 -8.88 8.09
N CYS A 53 -34.35 -7.68 7.71
CA CYS A 53 -35.20 -6.63 7.14
C CYS A 53 -35.87 -7.09 5.84
N VAL A 54 -35.16 -7.86 5.00
CA VAL A 54 -35.72 -8.47 3.78
C VAL A 54 -36.81 -9.48 4.12
N ALA A 55 -36.59 -10.35 5.11
CA ALA A 55 -37.60 -11.33 5.55
C ALA A 55 -38.85 -10.68 6.15
N GLU A 56 -38.70 -9.55 6.84
CA GLU A 56 -39.79 -8.75 7.41
C GLU A 56 -40.49 -7.87 6.36
N GLY A 57 -39.96 -7.79 5.13
CA GLY A 57 -40.50 -6.97 4.04
C GLY A 57 -40.17 -5.47 4.15
N ASN A 58 -39.27 -5.08 5.06
CA ASN A 58 -38.83 -3.70 5.21
C ASN A 58 -37.65 -3.39 4.28
N ILE A 59 -37.97 -3.14 3.01
CA ILE A 59 -36.97 -2.93 1.95
C ILE A 59 -36.17 -1.63 2.15
N ALA A 60 -36.81 -0.56 2.61
CA ALA A 60 -36.15 0.72 2.83
C ALA A 60 -35.02 0.62 3.87
N GLN A 61 -35.25 -0.09 4.97
CA GLN A 61 -34.21 -0.32 5.98
C GLN A 61 -33.11 -1.26 5.48
N ALA A 62 -33.45 -2.26 4.67
CA ALA A 62 -32.45 -3.16 4.08
C ALA A 62 -31.50 -2.40 3.13
N GLU A 63 -32.03 -1.46 2.34
CA GLU A 63 -31.25 -0.61 1.45
C GLU A 63 -30.28 0.30 2.21
N GLU A 64 -30.75 0.99 3.26
CA GLU A 64 -29.89 1.83 4.10
C GLU A 64 -28.74 1.02 4.74
N LEU A 65 -29.04 -0.18 5.24
CA LEU A 65 -28.04 -1.07 5.82
C LEU A 65 -27.04 -1.58 4.76
N SER A 66 -27.50 -1.80 3.53
CA SER A 66 -26.66 -2.19 2.40
C SER A 66 -25.68 -1.07 2.02
N ASP A 67 -26.13 0.17 1.90
CA ASP A 67 -25.27 1.32 1.59
C ASP A 67 -24.21 1.55 2.67
N ARG A 68 -24.60 1.37 3.94
CA ARG A 68 -23.68 1.42 5.07
C ARG A 68 -22.64 0.31 5.01
N LEU A 69 -23.04 -0.91 4.66
CA LEU A 69 -22.12 -2.03 4.48
C LEU A 69 -21.14 -1.76 3.33
N ALA A 70 -21.64 -1.30 2.18
CA ALA A 70 -20.81 -0.95 1.02
C ALA A 70 -19.77 0.13 1.36
N THR A 71 -20.18 1.18 2.08
CA THR A 71 -19.28 2.25 2.54
C THR A 71 -18.19 1.70 3.46
N ARG A 72 -18.55 0.82 4.39
CA ARG A 72 -17.59 0.19 5.31
C ARG A 72 -16.59 -0.68 4.55
N GLU A 73 -17.05 -1.51 3.62
CA GLU A 73 -16.19 -2.37 2.81
C GLU A 73 -15.24 -1.58 1.92
N LEU A 74 -15.72 -0.48 1.33
CA LEU A 74 -14.89 0.45 0.59
C LEU A 74 -13.79 1.04 1.48
N GLY A 75 -14.13 1.47 2.70
CA GLY A 75 -13.15 1.94 3.69
C GLY A 75 -12.07 0.90 4.00
N VAL A 76 -12.45 -0.38 4.12
CA VAL A 76 -11.49 -1.48 4.31
C VAL A 76 -10.59 -1.65 3.08
N LYS A 77 -11.13 -1.56 1.86
CA LYS A 77 -10.33 -1.62 0.62
C LYS A 77 -9.31 -0.47 0.55
N ILE A 78 -9.74 0.75 0.87
CA ILE A 78 -8.86 1.94 0.92
C ILE A 78 -7.75 1.75 1.96
N ALA A 79 -8.08 1.32 3.18
CA ALA A 79 -7.08 1.10 4.22
C ALA A 79 -6.00 0.07 3.81
N LYS A 80 -6.43 -1.04 3.20
CA LYS A 80 -5.52 -2.06 2.66
C LYS A 80 -4.64 -1.51 1.54
N ALA A 81 -5.20 -0.71 0.63
CA ALA A 81 -4.47 -0.08 -0.46
C ALA A 81 -3.40 0.89 0.05
N VAL A 82 -3.74 1.73 1.04
CA VAL A 82 -2.80 2.64 1.70
C VAL A 82 -1.67 1.88 2.37
N ALA A 83 -1.97 0.77 3.07
CA ALA A 83 -0.94 -0.08 3.66
C ALA A 83 0.01 -0.65 2.60
N CYS A 84 -0.51 -1.10 1.46
CA CYS A 84 0.31 -1.58 0.34
C CYS A 84 1.21 -0.48 -0.24
N ARG A 85 0.65 0.71 -0.49
CA ARG A 85 1.41 1.89 -0.98
C ARG A 85 2.56 2.22 -0.02
N ASN A 86 2.28 2.28 1.27
CA ASN A 86 3.28 2.62 2.28
C ASN A 86 4.39 1.55 2.35
N PHE A 87 4.02 0.27 2.23
CA PHE A 87 4.99 -0.82 2.18
C PHE A 87 5.92 -0.72 0.96
N VAL A 88 5.37 -0.43 -0.23
CA VAL A 88 6.17 -0.26 -1.45
C VAL A 88 7.16 0.91 -1.32
N LYS A 89 6.69 2.06 -0.80
CA LYS A 89 7.56 3.22 -0.55
C LYS A 89 8.67 2.89 0.45
N ALA A 90 8.30 2.29 1.60
CA ALA A 90 9.26 1.90 2.62
C ALA A 90 10.31 0.91 2.08
N LYS A 91 9.90 -0.03 1.22
CA LYS A 91 10.83 -0.98 0.57
C LYS A 91 11.82 -0.25 -0.34
N GLN A 92 11.35 0.68 -1.16
CA GLN A 92 12.22 1.48 -2.04
C GLN A 92 13.21 2.33 -1.23
N ASP A 93 12.77 2.98 -0.16
CA ASP A 93 13.64 3.79 0.70
C ASP A 93 14.74 2.94 1.38
N VAL A 94 14.40 1.71 1.80
CA VAL A 94 15.38 0.76 2.33
C VAL A 94 16.38 0.33 1.26
N GLU A 95 15.94 0.07 0.03
CA GLU A 95 16.83 -0.27 -1.09
C GLU A 95 17.78 0.89 -1.42
N VAL A 96 17.26 2.12 -1.53
CA VAL A 96 18.05 3.33 -1.79
C VAL A 96 19.09 3.56 -0.68
N THR A 97 18.71 3.41 0.58
CA THR A 97 19.64 3.57 1.71
C THR A 97 20.70 2.47 1.75
N GLN A 98 20.36 1.22 1.40
CA GLN A 98 21.32 0.14 1.26
C GLN A 98 22.30 0.37 0.11
N GLU A 99 21.83 0.83 -1.04
CA GLU A 99 22.69 1.18 -2.17
C GLU A 99 23.64 2.34 -1.83
N ALA A 100 23.13 3.37 -1.15
CA ALA A 100 23.97 4.46 -0.67
C ALA A 100 25.04 3.97 0.31
N ARG A 101 24.72 3.02 1.21
CA ARG A 101 25.70 2.37 2.09
C ARG A 101 26.71 1.52 1.33
N LYS A 102 26.27 0.77 0.31
CA LYS A 102 27.17 -0.03 -0.56
C LYS A 102 28.13 0.87 -1.33
N LYS A 103 27.66 1.98 -1.92
CA LYS A 103 28.47 2.99 -2.62
C LYS A 103 29.46 3.70 -1.68
N LYS A 104 29.12 3.85 -0.40
CA LYS A 104 30.00 4.41 0.65
C LYS A 104 31.06 3.42 1.16
N LYS A 105 31.12 2.16 0.71
CA LYS A 105 32.26 1.28 1.02
C LYS A 105 33.52 1.89 0.40
N LEU A 106 34.38 2.38 1.27
CA LEU A 106 35.47 3.30 0.95
C LEU A 106 36.58 2.65 0.12
N ALA A 107 37.13 3.40 -0.84
CA ALA A 107 38.22 2.97 -1.73
C ALA A 107 39.52 2.55 -1.00
N TRP A 108 39.75 3.05 0.21
CA TRP A 108 41.03 2.85 0.93
C TRP A 108 41.22 1.46 1.56
N GLY A 109 40.17 0.63 1.65
CA GLY A 109 40.26 -0.70 2.29
C GLY A 109 40.89 -1.79 1.43
N PHE A 110 40.95 -1.60 0.10
CA PHE A 110 41.53 -2.58 -0.85
C PHE A 110 42.75 -2.01 -1.59
N GLU A 111 42.79 -0.69 -1.80
CA GLU A 111 43.87 -0.02 -2.53
C GLU A 111 45.20 -0.04 -1.76
N ALA A 112 45.17 -0.01 -0.42
CA ALA A 112 46.37 -0.10 0.40
C ALA A 112 47.03 -1.48 0.28
N LYS A 113 46.28 -2.58 0.38
CA LYS A 113 46.83 -3.93 0.22
C LYS A 113 47.32 -4.19 -1.20
N LYS A 114 46.59 -3.73 -2.22
CA LYS A 114 47.05 -3.77 -3.63
C LYS A 114 48.33 -2.95 -3.86
N ARG A 115 48.49 -1.79 -3.21
CA ARG A 115 49.74 -1.00 -3.26
C ARG A 115 50.93 -1.73 -2.66
N TRP A 116 50.77 -2.41 -1.53
CA TRP A 116 51.85 -3.17 -0.89
C TRP A 116 52.20 -4.44 -1.66
N GLU A 117 51.21 -5.15 -2.19
CA GLU A 117 51.41 -6.34 -3.05
C GLU A 117 52.14 -5.98 -4.35
N THR A 118 51.82 -4.84 -4.98
CA THR A 118 52.51 -4.38 -6.20
C THR A 118 53.91 -3.83 -5.91
N LYS A 119 54.12 -3.15 -4.78
CA LYS A 119 55.42 -2.60 -4.39
C LYS A 119 56.42 -3.67 -3.91
N SER A 120 55.95 -4.76 -3.30
CA SER A 120 56.82 -5.86 -2.86
C SER A 120 57.31 -6.76 -4.00
N ASN A 121 56.75 -6.64 -5.21
CA ASN A 121 57.12 -7.46 -6.37
C ASN A 121 58.17 -6.80 -7.30
N MET A 122 58.73 -5.65 -6.90
CA MET A 122 59.76 -4.92 -7.67
C MET A 122 61.20 -5.17 -7.16
N GLY A 123 61.38 -6.12 -6.23
CA GLY A 123 62.63 -6.32 -5.48
C GLY A 123 63.39 -7.62 -5.74
N TYR A 124 63.13 -8.32 -6.84
CA TYR A 124 63.92 -9.48 -7.27
C TYR A 124 64.13 -9.44 -8.80
N MET A 125 65.10 -8.64 -9.24
CA MET A 125 65.88 -8.83 -10.46
C MET A 125 67.31 -8.39 -10.18
#